data_AF-A0A1S1J6J9-F1
#
_entry.id   AF-A0A1S1J6J9-F1
#
_cell.length_a   1.000
_cell.length_b   1.000
_cell.length_c   1.000
_cell.angle_alpha   90.00
_cell.angle_beta   90.00
_cell.angle_gamma   90.00
#
_symmetry.space_group_name_H-M   'P 1'
#
loop_
_entity.id
_entity.type
_entity.pdbx_description
1 polymer ?
#
loop_
_entity_poly.entity_id
_entity_poly.type
_entity_poly.pdbx_seq_one_letter_code
_entity_poly.pdbx_strand_id
1 'polypeptide(L)'
;MKKYLTLLIILFFTTGNGQNLVLEYSGDNTVDFHIYNSTDNFKYKIDDITKVDRSTVEGLVQSYFFATNNDWLKNNYLEEKSFNPNEEKHFNTLKKLNKEKSKVVFLHKLSYKHEGFEMCFINFIADLDGIDFKFPTLLSCIKKDNKWYIYNLANQQKITDILWTFRSCRILQLINGQKTSNALMNNLIQKTLSTNKFLDINKLYDETQTWSFDDANQRFFTMTDNNNCDDNTILDVSKSINFTSVFKSAKISTFDKDDQTKNAAIISSIKKNATDSVYLKAKFDLDYNGRTYSVIKYNLINSTGKSTLKTQLLDSTLDVSSQQISEVIFLFENLNLQIFSDLSPAMNAPESQKQDILYKNTRGNLDVLNISKLFDLYQKNKPLFAKYLEN
;
A
#
# COMPACT_ATOMS: atom_id res chain seq x y z
N MET A 1 -6.78 -0.65 19.59
CA MET A 1 -6.04 0.42 20.29
C MET A 1 -4.60 0.63 19.80
N LYS A 2 -3.76 -0.41 19.64
CA LYS A 2 -2.36 -0.22 19.18
C LYS A 2 -2.18 0.27 17.72
N LYS A 3 -3.13 -0.01 16.81
CA LYS A 3 -3.14 0.53 15.42
C LYS A 3 -3.14 2.07 15.34
N TYR A 4 -3.60 2.75 16.40
CA TYR A 4 -3.77 4.20 16.43
C TYR A 4 -2.56 4.95 17.02
N LEU A 5 -1.71 4.27 17.81
CA LEU A 5 -0.64 4.94 18.56
C LEU A 5 0.54 5.34 17.66
N THR A 6 0.86 4.54 16.65
CA THR A 6 1.95 4.83 15.69
C THR A 6 1.56 5.94 14.70
N LEU A 7 0.28 6.05 14.35
CA LEU A 7 -0.24 7.13 13.49
C LEU A 7 -0.36 8.46 14.25
N LEU A 8 -0.68 8.41 15.55
CA LEU A 8 -0.80 9.59 16.42
C LEU A 8 0.52 10.38 16.50
N ILE A 9 1.67 9.70 16.58
CA ILE A 9 2.97 10.36 16.77
C ILE A 9 3.43 11.10 15.50
N ILE A 10 2.96 10.71 14.32
CA ILE A 10 3.24 11.41 13.05
C ILE A 10 2.46 12.73 12.95
N LEU A 11 1.34 12.86 13.69
CA LEU A 11 0.44 14.02 13.63
C LEU A 11 0.80 15.16 14.59
N PHE A 12 1.65 14.95 15.61
CA PHE A 12 1.84 15.91 16.71
C PHE A 12 3.13 16.74 16.69
N PHE A 13 3.97 16.64 15.65
CA PHE A 13 5.13 17.54 15.50
C PHE A 13 4.90 18.55 14.36
N THR A 14 4.15 19.63 14.65
CA THR A 14 4.08 20.81 13.79
C THR A 14 4.45 22.07 14.57
N THR A 15 5.75 22.28 14.77
CA THR A 15 6.29 23.63 14.95
C THR A 15 6.65 24.18 13.57
N GLY A 16 5.64 24.68 12.86
CA GLY A 16 5.76 25.36 11.56
C GLY A 16 4.42 25.47 10.81
N ASN A 17 4.29 26.46 9.92
CA ASN A 17 3.10 26.70 9.07
C ASN A 17 2.95 25.60 7.98
N GLY A 18 2.67 24.36 8.37
CA GLY A 18 2.40 23.27 7.42
C GLY A 18 1.69 22.07 8.03
N GLN A 19 0.83 21.44 7.24
CA GLN A 19 0.05 20.26 7.59
C GLN A 19 0.71 19.01 6.98
N ASN A 20 1.09 18.05 7.83
CA ASN A 20 1.47 16.71 7.38
C ASN A 20 0.20 15.92 7.03
N LEU A 21 0.21 15.25 5.88
CA LEU A 21 -0.92 14.49 5.35
C LEU A 21 -0.54 13.02 5.21
N VAL A 22 -1.46 12.13 5.59
CA VAL A 22 -1.39 10.72 5.22
C VAL A 22 -2.26 10.54 3.99
N LEU A 23 -1.64 10.29 2.84
CA LEU A 23 -2.33 10.18 1.56
C LEU A 23 -2.14 8.78 0.99
N GLU A 24 -3.24 8.21 0.54
CA GLU A 24 -3.25 6.97 -0.24
C GLU A 24 -3.38 7.28 -1.73
N TYR A 25 -3.03 6.31 -2.56
CA TYR A 25 -3.25 6.34 -4.00
C TYR A 25 -3.57 4.94 -4.50
N SER A 26 -4.31 4.85 -5.60
CA SER A 26 -4.53 3.58 -6.30
C SER A 26 -3.61 3.52 -7.50
N GLY A 27 -2.95 2.39 -7.70
CA GLY A 27 -2.00 2.25 -8.81
C GLY A 27 -1.98 0.85 -9.36
N ASP A 28 -1.68 0.77 -10.65
CA ASP A 28 -1.37 -0.48 -11.32
C ASP A 28 0.07 -0.84 -11.00
N ASN A 29 0.25 -2.00 -10.36
CA ASN A 29 1.53 -2.53 -9.99
C ASN A 29 1.73 -3.84 -10.75
N THR A 30 2.83 -3.98 -11.45
CA THR A 30 3.24 -5.28 -11.98
C THR A 30 3.62 -6.18 -10.80
N VAL A 31 2.99 -7.36 -10.77
CA VAL A 31 3.24 -8.35 -9.73
C VAL A 31 3.64 -9.67 -10.38
N ASP A 32 4.56 -10.35 -9.71
CA ASP A 32 4.94 -11.73 -10.00
C ASP A 32 4.29 -12.63 -8.96
N PHE A 33 3.31 -13.42 -9.39
CA PHE A 33 2.62 -14.36 -8.53
C PHE A 33 3.06 -15.79 -8.86
N HIS A 34 3.53 -16.50 -7.84
CA HIS A 34 4.03 -17.87 -7.92
C HIS A 34 3.25 -18.78 -6.99
N ILE A 35 2.81 -19.94 -7.47
CA ILE A 35 2.27 -21.04 -6.67
C ILE A 35 3.37 -22.06 -6.49
N TYR A 36 3.68 -22.39 -5.24
CA TYR A 36 4.67 -23.42 -4.94
C TYR A 36 4.08 -24.80 -5.19
N ASN A 37 4.88 -25.66 -5.81
CA ASN A 37 4.52 -27.05 -5.99
C ASN A 37 4.82 -27.86 -4.71
N SER A 38 4.37 -29.12 -4.67
CA SER A 38 4.59 -29.98 -3.51
C SER A 38 6.08 -30.29 -3.22
N THR A 39 6.95 -30.18 -4.23
CA THR A 39 8.40 -30.41 -4.14
C THR A 39 9.19 -29.20 -3.65
N ASP A 40 8.63 -27.99 -3.73
CA ASP A 40 9.24 -26.75 -3.20
C ASP A 40 9.11 -26.64 -1.67
N ASN A 41 8.46 -27.61 -1.03
CA ASN A 41 8.26 -27.63 0.41
C ASN A 41 9.52 -28.10 1.12
N PHE A 42 10.07 -27.25 1.98
CA PHE A 42 11.28 -27.54 2.74
C PHE A 42 10.98 -28.28 4.04
N LYS A 43 11.74 -29.34 4.29
CA LYS A 43 11.68 -30.14 5.52
C LYS A 43 12.92 -29.93 6.40
N TYR A 44 13.22 -28.74 6.90
CA TYR A 44 14.36 -28.62 7.82
C TYR A 44 14.17 -27.56 8.90
N LYS A 45 14.16 -28.01 10.16
CA LYS A 45 14.50 -27.16 11.32
C LYS A 45 15.98 -26.79 11.22
N ILE A 46 16.27 -25.50 11.21
CA ILE A 46 17.63 -24.98 11.24
C ILE A 46 18.05 -24.80 12.70
N ASP A 47 19.08 -25.51 13.15
CA ASP A 47 19.57 -25.41 14.55
C ASP A 47 20.49 -24.20 14.78
N ASP A 48 20.85 -23.49 13.71
CA ASP A 48 21.84 -22.41 13.73
C ASP A 48 21.43 -21.28 12.78
N ILE A 49 21.09 -20.12 13.36
CA ILE A 49 20.71 -18.91 12.64
C ILE A 49 21.75 -18.50 11.58
N THR A 50 23.03 -18.78 11.80
CA THR A 50 24.11 -18.40 10.87
C THR A 50 24.05 -19.18 9.56
N LYS A 51 23.32 -20.29 9.53
CA LYS A 51 23.11 -21.13 8.35
C LYS A 51 21.86 -20.75 7.56
N VAL A 52 21.07 -19.79 8.04
CA VAL A 52 19.86 -19.35 7.34
C VAL A 52 20.22 -18.35 6.24
N ASP A 53 20.01 -18.74 4.99
CA ASP A 53 20.19 -17.83 3.85
C ASP A 53 19.02 -16.84 3.74
N ARG A 54 19.20 -15.65 4.30
CA ARG A 54 18.20 -14.57 4.23
C ARG A 54 18.26 -13.75 2.94
N SER A 55 19.02 -14.17 1.93
CA SER A 55 18.96 -13.56 0.60
C SER A 55 17.68 -13.94 -0.16
N THR A 56 17.00 -15.00 0.28
CA THR A 56 15.71 -15.47 -0.22
C THR A 56 14.58 -15.20 0.80
N VAL A 57 13.34 -15.08 0.32
CA VAL A 57 12.19 -14.88 1.22
C VAL A 57 11.82 -16.18 1.94
N GLU A 58 12.07 -17.31 1.30
CA GLU A 58 11.92 -18.65 1.85
C GLU A 58 12.86 -18.86 3.03
N GLY A 59 14.11 -18.38 2.94
CA GLY A 59 15.04 -18.38 4.07
C GLY A 59 14.63 -17.44 5.20
N LEU A 60 14.01 -16.29 4.92
CA LEU A 60 13.38 -15.47 5.97
C LEU A 60 12.28 -16.23 6.70
N VAL A 61 11.41 -16.95 5.96
CA VAL A 61 10.33 -17.76 6.57
C VAL A 61 10.91 -18.86 7.46
N GLN A 62 11.96 -19.54 7.02
CA GLN A 62 12.66 -20.53 7.83
C GLN A 62 13.25 -19.89 9.10
N SER A 63 13.90 -18.73 8.98
CA SER A 63 14.45 -17.96 10.11
C SER A 63 13.36 -17.55 11.11
N TYR A 64 12.20 -17.12 10.61
CA TYR A 64 11.08 -16.68 11.43
C TYR A 64 10.44 -17.85 12.17
N PHE A 65 10.10 -18.91 11.45
CA PHE A 65 9.35 -20.04 11.99
C PHE A 65 10.15 -20.86 13.00
N PHE A 66 11.45 -21.07 12.75
CA PHE A 66 12.32 -21.87 13.60
C PHE A 66 13.14 -21.05 14.61
N ALA A 67 12.80 -19.77 14.81
CA ALA A 67 13.46 -18.95 15.82
C ALA A 67 13.36 -19.58 17.21
N THR A 68 14.49 -19.70 17.93
CA THR A 68 14.55 -20.36 19.25
C THR A 68 14.75 -19.39 20.42
N ASN A 69 14.74 -18.08 20.16
CA ASN A 69 14.74 -17.01 21.15
C ASN A 69 14.24 -15.69 20.52
N ASN A 70 13.99 -14.68 21.36
CA ASN A 70 13.50 -13.38 20.94
C ASN A 70 14.54 -12.56 20.15
N ASP A 71 15.84 -12.72 20.40
CA ASP A 71 16.88 -11.98 19.66
C ASP A 71 16.94 -12.41 18.19
N TRP A 72 16.89 -13.73 17.95
CA TRP A 72 16.74 -14.29 16.62
C TRP A 72 15.44 -13.78 15.99
N LEU A 73 14.30 -13.96 16.67
CA LEU A 73 13.02 -13.58 16.11
C LEU A 73 12.98 -12.08 15.75
N LYS A 74 13.50 -11.20 16.62
CA LYS A 74 13.62 -9.75 16.40
C LYS A 74 14.45 -9.44 15.16
N ASN A 75 15.56 -10.14 14.93
CA ASN A 75 16.43 -9.94 13.76
C ASN A 75 15.72 -10.16 12.42
N ASN A 76 14.57 -10.84 12.39
CA ASN A 76 13.79 -11.05 11.17
C ASN A 76 12.97 -9.83 10.75
N TYR A 77 12.77 -8.84 11.63
CA TYR A 77 11.97 -7.64 11.36
C TYR A 77 12.84 -6.49 10.89
N LEU A 78 12.38 -5.71 9.91
CA LEU A 78 13.08 -4.49 9.50
C LEU A 78 12.96 -3.40 10.58
N GLU A 79 11.78 -3.29 11.19
CA GLU A 79 11.47 -2.30 12.21
C GLU A 79 11.27 -2.97 13.56
N GLU A 80 12.05 -2.57 14.57
CA GLU A 80 11.96 -3.18 15.91
C GLU A 80 10.59 -3.01 16.56
N LYS A 81 9.91 -1.88 16.31
CA LYS A 81 8.56 -1.60 16.83
C LYS A 81 7.48 -2.59 16.33
N SER A 82 7.76 -3.30 15.23
CA SER A 82 6.85 -4.24 14.59
C SER A 82 7.01 -5.67 15.12
N PHE A 83 8.05 -5.91 15.93
CA PHE A 83 8.30 -7.17 16.61
C PHE A 83 7.45 -7.28 17.89
N ASN A 84 6.81 -8.44 18.07
CA ASN A 84 6.16 -8.81 19.32
C ASN A 84 6.94 -9.99 19.94
N PRO A 85 7.42 -9.88 21.19
CA PRO A 85 8.17 -10.96 21.83
C PRO A 85 7.27 -12.16 22.14
N ASN A 86 7.83 -13.35 21.97
CA ASN A 86 7.21 -14.61 22.39
C ASN A 86 7.74 -15.03 23.77
N GLU A 87 6.96 -15.84 24.48
CA GLU A 87 7.34 -16.41 25.77
C GLU A 87 8.40 -17.51 25.61
N GLU A 88 9.22 -17.74 26.64
CA GLU A 88 10.23 -18.80 26.62
C GLU A 88 9.62 -20.19 26.39
N LYS A 89 8.41 -20.43 26.90
CA LYS A 89 7.67 -21.69 26.69
C LYS A 89 7.46 -21.98 25.19
N HIS A 90 7.17 -20.96 24.39
CA HIS A 90 7.02 -21.10 22.93
C HIS A 90 8.31 -21.63 22.30
N PHE A 91 9.45 -21.01 22.64
CA PHE A 91 10.75 -21.43 22.12
C PHE A 91 11.17 -22.82 22.60
N ASN A 92 10.85 -23.18 23.84
CA ASN A 92 11.12 -24.51 24.37
C ASN A 92 10.30 -25.60 23.66
N THR A 93 9.09 -25.29 23.19
CA THR A 93 8.33 -26.18 22.30
C THR A 93 9.02 -26.35 20.95
N LEU A 94 9.42 -25.24 20.30
CA LEU A 94 10.13 -25.31 19.00
C LEU A 94 11.44 -26.10 19.08
N LYS A 95 12.19 -25.97 20.19
CA LYS A 95 13.41 -26.74 20.45
C LYS A 95 13.15 -28.25 20.55
N LYS A 96 11.96 -28.67 20.98
CA LYS A 96 11.56 -30.09 21.14
C LYS A 96 10.87 -30.70 19.91
N LEU A 97 10.47 -29.91 18.92
CA LEU A 97 9.81 -30.41 17.71
C LEU A 97 10.66 -31.48 16.98
N ASN A 98 9.98 -32.53 16.49
CA ASN A 98 10.57 -33.55 15.65
C ASN A 98 10.92 -32.96 14.27
N LYS A 99 12.22 -32.94 13.95
CA LYS A 99 12.76 -32.24 12.78
C LYS A 99 12.39 -32.89 11.46
N GLU A 100 12.27 -34.22 11.45
CA GLU A 100 12.02 -34.98 10.22
C GLU A 100 10.55 -34.93 9.80
N LYS A 101 9.67 -34.64 10.77
CA LYS A 101 8.22 -34.61 10.60
C LYS A 101 7.63 -33.21 10.60
N SER A 102 8.37 -32.21 11.05
CA SER A 102 7.92 -30.81 11.05
C SER A 102 8.47 -30.07 9.83
N LYS A 103 7.59 -29.45 9.04
CA LYS A 103 7.97 -28.73 7.81
C LYS A 103 7.16 -27.46 7.61
N VAL A 104 7.70 -26.57 6.79
CA VAL A 104 6.97 -25.43 6.25
C VAL A 104 6.55 -25.77 4.83
N VAL A 105 5.25 -25.64 4.57
CA VAL A 105 4.64 -25.87 3.26
C VAL A 105 4.32 -24.52 2.63
N PHE A 106 5.06 -24.13 1.61
CA PHE A 106 4.79 -22.88 0.90
C PHE A 106 3.54 -23.05 0.03
N LEU A 107 2.70 -22.01 -0.01
CA LEU A 107 1.46 -22.01 -0.79
C LEU A 107 1.62 -21.15 -2.04
N HIS A 108 1.90 -19.86 -1.83
CA HIS A 108 2.12 -18.92 -2.92
C HIS A 108 2.94 -17.73 -2.46
N LYS A 109 3.49 -17.01 -3.44
CA LYS A 109 4.24 -15.78 -3.30
C LYS A 109 3.68 -14.73 -4.24
N LEU A 110 3.49 -13.50 -3.77
CA LEU A 110 3.19 -12.33 -4.59
C LEU A 110 4.32 -11.30 -4.41
N SER A 111 5.10 -11.08 -5.45
CA SER A 111 6.22 -10.11 -5.46
C SER A 111 5.84 -8.87 -6.25
N TYR A 112 6.30 -7.70 -5.81
CA TYR A 112 6.06 -6.41 -6.49
C TYR A 112 7.12 -5.39 -6.08
N LYS A 113 7.13 -4.23 -6.74
CA LYS A 113 8.01 -3.12 -6.36
C LYS A 113 7.23 -2.02 -5.66
N HIS A 114 7.77 -1.48 -4.58
CA HIS A 114 7.23 -0.32 -3.89
C HIS A 114 8.38 0.60 -3.47
N GLU A 115 8.32 1.86 -3.89
CA GLU A 115 9.34 2.87 -3.58
C GLU A 115 10.79 2.46 -3.92
N GLY A 116 10.97 1.69 -5.00
CA GLY A 116 12.28 1.19 -5.41
C GLY A 116 12.75 -0.06 -4.66
N PHE A 117 11.99 -0.55 -3.68
CA PHE A 117 12.27 -1.79 -2.97
C PHE A 117 11.50 -2.97 -3.55
N GLU A 118 12.12 -4.16 -3.52
CA GLU A 118 11.43 -5.42 -3.75
C GLU A 118 10.59 -5.78 -2.52
N MET A 119 9.31 -6.00 -2.75
CA MET A 119 8.33 -6.37 -1.75
C MET A 119 7.77 -7.76 -2.07
N CYS A 120 7.35 -8.48 -1.04
CA CYS A 120 6.83 -9.82 -1.20
C CYS A 120 5.79 -10.14 -0.12
N PHE A 121 4.67 -10.74 -0.52
CA PHE A 121 3.82 -11.51 0.38
C PHE A 121 4.13 -12.99 0.18
N ILE A 122 4.49 -13.69 1.25
CA ILE A 122 4.76 -15.13 1.21
C ILE A 122 3.75 -15.85 2.12
N ASN A 123 2.97 -16.76 1.53
CA ASN A 123 1.97 -17.56 2.25
C ASN A 123 2.47 -18.99 2.43
N PHE A 124 2.38 -19.51 3.63
CA PHE A 124 2.83 -20.85 3.99
C PHE A 124 1.98 -21.46 5.11
N ILE A 125 2.11 -22.78 5.29
CA ILE A 125 1.48 -23.54 6.36
C ILE A 125 2.58 -24.24 7.16
N ALA A 126 2.45 -24.18 8.47
CA ALA A 126 3.20 -25.05 9.36
C ALA A 126 2.55 -26.44 9.44
N ASP A 127 3.28 -27.48 9.07
CA ASP A 127 2.89 -28.89 9.22
C ASP A 127 3.77 -29.49 10.33
N LEU A 128 3.19 -29.71 11.50
CA LEU A 128 3.89 -30.02 12.74
C LEU A 128 3.50 -31.41 13.25
N ASP A 129 4.50 -32.20 13.68
CA ASP A 129 4.29 -33.53 14.24
C ASP A 129 3.34 -33.47 15.45
N GLY A 130 2.23 -34.21 15.38
CA GLY A 130 1.22 -34.26 16.44
C GLY A 130 0.25 -33.07 16.50
N ILE A 131 0.18 -32.23 15.45
CA ILE A 131 -0.81 -31.15 15.34
C ILE A 131 -1.66 -31.34 14.07
N ASP A 132 -2.91 -31.75 14.26
CA ASP A 132 -3.82 -32.13 13.17
C ASP A 132 -4.50 -30.94 12.47
N PHE A 133 -4.10 -29.71 12.77
CA PHE A 133 -4.66 -28.51 12.14
C PHE A 133 -3.57 -27.62 11.55
N LYS A 134 -3.92 -26.99 10.42
CA LYS A 134 -3.02 -26.17 9.62
C LYS A 134 -3.10 -24.73 10.07
N PHE A 135 -1.93 -24.10 10.20
CA PHE A 135 -1.82 -22.66 10.44
C PHE A 135 -1.34 -21.98 9.16
N PRO A 136 -2.24 -21.50 8.29
CA PRO A 136 -1.81 -20.57 7.25
C PRO A 136 -1.12 -19.38 7.91
N THR A 137 -0.09 -18.85 7.27
CA THR A 137 0.67 -17.69 7.72
C THR A 137 1.12 -16.91 6.49
N LEU A 138 0.82 -15.62 6.45
CA LEU A 138 1.24 -14.69 5.43
C LEU A 138 2.20 -13.68 6.06
N LEU A 139 3.40 -13.56 5.51
CA LEU A 139 4.32 -12.50 5.88
C LEU A 139 4.40 -11.47 4.75
N SER A 140 4.23 -10.19 5.10
CA SER A 140 4.64 -9.08 4.24
C SER A 140 6.12 -8.81 4.47
N CYS A 141 6.89 -8.77 3.38
CA CYS A 141 8.34 -8.78 3.39
C CYS A 141 8.88 -7.68 2.48
N ILE A 142 10.05 -7.16 2.84
CA ILE A 142 10.83 -6.20 2.05
C ILE A 142 12.27 -6.70 1.93
N LYS A 143 12.89 -6.47 0.77
CA LYS A 143 14.32 -6.73 0.57
C LYS A 143 15.11 -5.44 0.75
N LYS A 144 16.12 -5.48 1.62
CA LYS A 144 17.06 -4.39 1.86
C LYS A 144 18.46 -4.97 2.04
N ASP A 145 19.47 -4.35 1.41
CA ASP A 145 20.88 -4.77 1.53
C ASP A 145 21.08 -6.27 1.22
N ASN A 146 20.40 -6.74 0.17
CA ASN A 146 20.34 -8.14 -0.28
C ASN A 146 19.83 -9.15 0.79
N LYS A 147 19.04 -8.68 1.75
CA LYS A 147 18.40 -9.52 2.78
C LYS A 147 16.90 -9.24 2.85
N TRP A 148 16.12 -10.28 3.08
CA TRP A 148 14.68 -10.15 3.33
C TRP A 148 14.39 -9.93 4.81
N TYR A 149 13.40 -9.07 5.07
CA TYR A 149 12.89 -8.73 6.39
C TYR A 149 11.37 -8.74 6.39
N ILE A 150 10.77 -9.09 7.53
CA ILE A 150 9.36 -8.88 7.80
C ILE A 150 9.12 -7.38 7.92
N TYR A 151 8.17 -6.87 7.13
CA TYR A 151 7.84 -5.46 7.08
C TYR A 151 6.38 -5.27 6.65
N ASN A 152 5.60 -4.68 7.55
CA ASN A 152 4.17 -4.49 7.33
C ASN A 152 3.89 -3.02 7.00
N LEU A 153 3.41 -2.75 5.79
CA LEU A 153 2.87 -1.43 5.45
C LEU A 153 1.44 -1.31 5.96
N ALA A 154 1.09 -0.13 6.49
CA ALA A 154 -0.16 0.08 7.22
C ALA A 154 -1.43 -0.17 6.39
N ASN A 155 -1.38 0.07 5.08
CA ASN A 155 -2.55 0.06 4.20
C ASN A 155 -2.72 -1.25 3.39
N GLN A 156 -2.03 -2.33 3.79
CA GLN A 156 -2.02 -3.60 3.08
C GLN A 156 -3.03 -4.62 3.56
N GLN A 157 -3.94 -4.24 4.45
CA GLN A 157 -4.92 -5.16 5.04
C GLN A 157 -5.73 -5.91 3.97
N LYS A 158 -6.28 -5.20 2.98
CA LYS A 158 -7.11 -5.82 1.94
C LYS A 158 -6.36 -6.86 1.11
N ILE A 159 -5.13 -6.56 0.67
CA ILE A 159 -4.33 -7.54 -0.09
C ILE A 159 -3.93 -8.72 0.77
N THR A 160 -3.55 -8.48 2.03
CA THR A 160 -3.27 -9.54 3.01
C THR A 160 -4.48 -10.45 3.19
N ASP A 161 -5.68 -9.90 3.37
CA ASP A 161 -6.89 -10.68 3.59
C ASP A 161 -7.25 -11.53 2.37
N ILE A 162 -7.09 -10.99 1.15
CA ILE A 162 -7.31 -11.75 -0.09
C ILE A 162 -6.30 -12.91 -0.20
N LEU A 163 -5.01 -12.62 -0.06
CA LEU A 163 -3.95 -13.62 -0.18
C LEU A 163 -4.03 -14.68 0.93
N TRP A 164 -4.48 -14.29 2.11
CA TRP A 164 -4.72 -15.19 3.23
C TRP A 164 -5.94 -16.09 3.03
N THR A 165 -7.00 -15.57 2.40
CA THR A 165 -8.30 -16.24 2.35
C THR A 165 -8.45 -17.13 1.13
N PHE A 166 -7.99 -16.68 -0.04
CA PHE A 166 -8.22 -17.36 -1.30
C PHE A 166 -7.26 -18.53 -1.51
N ARG A 167 -7.75 -19.57 -2.21
CA ARG A 167 -6.89 -20.62 -2.74
C ARG A 167 -5.92 -20.05 -3.76
N SER A 168 -4.71 -20.60 -3.78
CA SER A 168 -3.61 -20.10 -4.61
C SER A 168 -3.94 -20.08 -6.11
N CYS A 169 -4.56 -21.15 -6.64
CA CYS A 169 -5.04 -21.20 -8.02
C CYS A 169 -6.14 -20.18 -8.35
N ARG A 170 -6.98 -19.83 -7.37
CA ARG A 170 -8.07 -18.86 -7.56
C ARG A 170 -7.51 -17.45 -7.65
N ILE A 171 -6.51 -17.12 -6.81
CA ILE A 171 -5.75 -15.87 -6.91
C ILE A 171 -5.10 -15.77 -8.29
N LEU A 172 -4.41 -16.82 -8.72
CA LEU A 172 -3.78 -16.87 -10.04
C LEU A 172 -4.78 -16.65 -11.18
N GLN A 173 -5.95 -17.29 -11.14
CA GLN A 173 -7.01 -17.12 -12.13
C GLN A 173 -7.56 -15.68 -12.14
N LEU A 174 -7.72 -15.07 -10.96
CA LEU A 174 -8.15 -13.67 -10.82
C LEU A 174 -7.11 -12.71 -11.39
N ILE A 175 -5.83 -12.91 -11.09
CA ILE A 175 -4.72 -12.10 -11.64
C ILE A 175 -4.67 -12.25 -13.17
N ASN A 176 -4.77 -13.48 -13.68
CA ASN A 176 -4.81 -13.75 -15.11
C ASN A 176 -6.01 -13.08 -15.79
N GLY A 177 -7.16 -12.97 -15.12
CA GLY A 177 -8.36 -12.32 -15.63
C GLY A 177 -8.92 -12.97 -16.91
N GLN A 178 -8.48 -14.18 -17.25
CA GLN A 178 -8.94 -14.91 -18.43
C GLN A 178 -10.25 -15.63 -18.14
N LYS A 179 -11.10 -15.76 -19.17
CA LYS A 179 -12.35 -16.52 -19.07
C LYS A 179 -12.02 -17.99 -18.77
N THR A 180 -12.57 -18.49 -17.68
CA THR A 180 -12.48 -19.88 -17.25
C THR A 180 -13.73 -20.66 -17.68
N SER A 181 -13.73 -21.98 -17.52
CA SER A 181 -14.94 -22.81 -17.69
C SER A 181 -15.97 -22.59 -16.57
N ASN A 182 -15.60 -21.95 -15.46
CA ASN A 182 -16.46 -21.79 -14.29
C ASN A 182 -17.16 -20.42 -14.28
N ALA A 183 -18.50 -20.43 -14.23
CA ALA A 183 -19.32 -19.22 -14.26
C ALA A 183 -19.13 -18.30 -13.03
N LEU A 184 -18.95 -18.88 -11.83
CA LEU A 184 -18.71 -18.10 -10.60
C LEU A 184 -17.38 -17.34 -10.69
N MET A 185 -16.31 -18.01 -11.13
CA MET A 185 -15.01 -17.38 -11.33
C MET A 185 -15.09 -16.26 -12.38
N ASN A 186 -15.77 -16.50 -13.51
CA ASN A 186 -15.92 -15.48 -14.54
C ASN A 186 -16.69 -14.25 -14.04
N ASN A 187 -17.73 -14.45 -13.24
CA ASN A 187 -18.49 -13.37 -12.62
C ASN A 187 -17.59 -12.54 -11.69
N LEU A 188 -16.84 -13.21 -10.80
CA LEU A 188 -15.93 -12.53 -9.87
C LEU A 188 -14.84 -11.74 -10.62
N ILE A 189 -14.25 -12.31 -11.67
CA ILE A 189 -13.28 -11.60 -12.52
C ILE A 189 -13.92 -10.30 -13.06
N GLN A 190 -15.10 -10.38 -13.69
CA GLN A 190 -15.75 -9.21 -14.29
C GLN A 190 -16.06 -8.11 -13.27
N LYS A 191 -16.56 -8.46 -12.09
CA LYS A 191 -16.88 -7.51 -11.02
C LYS A 191 -15.66 -6.80 -10.45
N THR A 192 -14.50 -7.45 -10.52
CA THR A 192 -13.27 -7.00 -9.82
C THR A 192 -12.26 -6.37 -10.76
N LEU A 193 -12.62 -6.09 -12.02
CA LEU A 193 -11.76 -5.34 -12.93
C LEU A 193 -11.67 -3.86 -12.54
N SER A 194 -10.45 -3.33 -12.55
CA SER A 194 -10.15 -1.89 -12.58
C SER A 194 -10.55 -1.27 -13.92
N THR A 195 -10.46 0.06 -14.01
CA THR A 195 -10.66 0.80 -15.27
C THR A 195 -9.72 0.31 -16.38
N ASN A 196 -8.49 -0.09 -16.01
CA ASN A 196 -7.48 -0.59 -16.93
C ASN A 196 -7.62 -2.11 -17.20
N LYS A 197 -8.74 -2.72 -16.81
CA LYS A 197 -9.05 -4.16 -16.99
C LYS A 197 -8.05 -5.11 -16.32
N PHE A 198 -7.36 -4.65 -15.30
CA PHE A 198 -6.58 -5.48 -14.38
C PHE A 198 -7.40 -5.84 -13.14
N LEU A 199 -7.04 -6.91 -12.43
CA LEU A 199 -7.63 -7.22 -11.14
C LEU A 199 -7.44 -6.05 -10.17
N ASP A 200 -8.53 -5.55 -9.60
CA ASP A 200 -8.57 -4.56 -8.52
C ASP A 200 -8.79 -5.29 -7.19
N ILE A 201 -7.74 -5.36 -6.38
CA ILE A 201 -7.76 -6.06 -5.10
C ILE A 201 -8.75 -5.42 -4.13
N ASN A 202 -8.96 -4.11 -4.21
CA ASN A 202 -9.90 -3.44 -3.32
C ASN A 202 -11.33 -3.85 -3.66
N LYS A 203 -11.69 -3.90 -4.96
CA LYS A 203 -13.00 -4.39 -5.40
C LYS A 203 -13.20 -5.86 -5.07
N LEU A 204 -12.16 -6.68 -5.23
CA LEU A 204 -12.21 -8.09 -4.86
C LEU A 204 -12.48 -8.26 -3.36
N TYR A 205 -11.78 -7.52 -2.51
CA TYR A 205 -12.04 -7.51 -1.09
C TYR A 205 -13.48 -7.09 -0.79
N ASP A 206 -13.95 -5.95 -1.34
CA ASP A 206 -15.29 -5.44 -1.06
C ASP A 206 -16.40 -6.42 -1.50
N GLU A 207 -16.25 -7.10 -2.65
CA GLU A 207 -17.16 -8.15 -3.09
C GLU A 207 -17.18 -9.34 -2.11
N THR A 208 -16.02 -9.76 -1.61
CA THR A 208 -15.94 -10.89 -0.66
C THR A 208 -16.58 -10.60 0.69
N GLN A 209 -16.66 -9.33 1.10
CA GLN A 209 -17.33 -8.96 2.36
C GLN A 209 -18.85 -9.17 2.31
N THR A 210 -19.41 -9.39 1.12
CA THR A 210 -20.85 -9.64 0.93
C THR A 210 -21.21 -11.12 1.02
N TRP A 211 -20.22 -12.03 1.04
CA TRP A 211 -20.45 -13.46 1.11
C TRP A 211 -20.84 -13.88 2.53
N SER A 212 -21.82 -14.79 2.64
CA SER A 212 -22.17 -15.41 3.93
C SER A 212 -21.34 -16.67 4.19
N PHE A 213 -21.25 -17.08 5.47
CA PHE A 213 -20.42 -18.21 5.92
C PHE A 213 -20.72 -19.54 5.21
N ASP A 214 -21.97 -19.72 4.76
CA ASP A 214 -22.45 -20.93 4.09
C ASP A 214 -22.56 -20.80 2.57
N ASP A 215 -22.08 -19.70 1.99
CA ASP A 215 -22.15 -19.47 0.54
C ASP A 215 -21.25 -20.45 -0.23
N ALA A 216 -21.79 -21.01 -1.31
CA ALA A 216 -21.05 -21.80 -2.29
C ALA A 216 -19.83 -21.04 -2.83
N ASN A 217 -19.91 -19.71 -2.96
CA ASN A 217 -18.79 -18.84 -3.30
C ASN A 217 -17.63 -19.01 -2.33
N GLN A 218 -17.89 -18.92 -1.02
CA GLN A 218 -16.84 -19.01 -0.01
C GLN A 218 -16.15 -20.38 -0.08
N ARG A 219 -16.91 -21.48 -0.15
CA ARG A 219 -16.33 -22.82 -0.27
C ARG A 219 -15.50 -22.98 -1.54
N PHE A 220 -15.95 -22.40 -2.65
CA PHE A 220 -15.28 -22.49 -3.95
C PHE A 220 -13.98 -21.68 -4.04
N PHE A 221 -13.95 -20.47 -3.47
CA PHE A 221 -12.83 -19.55 -3.60
C PHE A 221 -11.79 -19.66 -2.48
N THR A 222 -12.21 -20.02 -1.26
CA THR A 222 -11.37 -19.90 -0.05
C THR A 222 -10.65 -21.19 0.33
N MET A 223 -9.60 -21.07 1.14
CA MET A 223 -8.82 -22.20 1.68
C MET A 223 -9.51 -22.93 2.85
N THR A 224 -10.81 -22.68 3.09
CA THR A 224 -11.56 -23.26 4.23
C THR A 224 -11.51 -24.79 4.25
N ASP A 225 -11.58 -25.45 3.09
CA ASP A 225 -11.56 -26.92 3.00
C ASP A 225 -10.17 -27.48 2.59
N ASN A 226 -9.49 -26.84 1.64
CA ASN A 226 -8.12 -27.15 1.21
C ASN A 226 -7.54 -26.03 0.32
N ASN A 227 -6.23 -26.07 0.08
CA ASN A 227 -5.53 -25.24 -0.91
C ASN A 227 -5.17 -26.04 -2.18
N ASN A 228 -5.88 -27.14 -2.48
CA ASN A 228 -5.53 -27.98 -3.61
C ASN A 228 -5.78 -27.24 -4.93
N CYS A 229 -4.77 -27.25 -5.80
CA CYS A 229 -4.82 -26.75 -7.17
C CYS A 229 -4.80 -27.96 -8.10
N ASP A 230 -5.46 -27.89 -9.26
CA ASP A 230 -5.40 -28.97 -10.24
C ASP A 230 -3.96 -29.11 -10.77
N ASP A 231 -3.49 -30.34 -11.03
CA ASP A 231 -2.08 -30.64 -11.38
C ASP A 231 -1.56 -29.92 -12.65
N ASN A 232 -2.46 -29.40 -13.49
CA ASN A 232 -2.13 -28.63 -14.70
C ASN A 232 -2.15 -27.10 -14.50
N THR A 233 -2.10 -26.63 -13.25
CA THR A 233 -2.15 -25.19 -12.97
C THR A 233 -0.81 -24.54 -13.36
N ILE A 234 -0.88 -23.48 -14.18
CA ILE A 234 0.25 -22.58 -14.41
C ILE A 234 0.80 -22.15 -13.04
N LEU A 235 2.10 -22.29 -12.79
CA LEU A 235 2.64 -21.96 -11.47
C LEU A 235 2.99 -20.49 -11.34
N ASP A 236 3.13 -19.76 -12.45
CA ASP A 236 3.64 -18.39 -12.46
C ASP A 236 2.85 -17.46 -13.36
N VAL A 237 2.62 -16.23 -12.89
CA VAL A 237 2.14 -15.13 -13.74
C VAL A 237 2.83 -13.82 -13.36
N SER A 238 3.26 -13.08 -14.38
CA SER A 238 3.66 -11.67 -14.26
C SER A 238 2.58 -10.81 -14.89
N LYS A 239 1.83 -10.04 -14.08
CA LYS A 239 0.75 -9.19 -14.59
C LYS A 239 0.51 -7.98 -13.72
N SER A 240 -0.05 -6.92 -14.30
CA SER A 240 -0.49 -5.76 -13.52
C SER A 240 -1.74 -6.08 -12.72
N ILE A 241 -1.75 -5.65 -11.46
CA ILE A 241 -2.93 -5.59 -10.61
C ILE A 241 -3.06 -4.19 -10.00
N ASN A 242 -4.28 -3.76 -9.74
CA ASN A 242 -4.56 -2.50 -9.08
C ASN A 242 -4.75 -2.73 -7.57
N PHE A 243 -4.01 -1.99 -6.75
CA PHE A 243 -4.27 -1.93 -5.31
C PHE A 243 -3.84 -0.57 -4.72
N THR A 244 -4.33 -0.29 -3.51
CA THR A 244 -4.03 0.95 -2.80
C THR A 244 -2.64 0.90 -2.18
N SER A 245 -1.86 1.96 -2.37
CA SER A 245 -0.58 2.24 -1.71
C SER A 245 -0.65 3.57 -0.95
N VAL A 246 0.35 3.85 -0.11
CA VAL A 246 0.45 5.06 0.69
C VAL A 246 1.69 5.84 0.26
N PHE A 247 1.60 7.16 0.18
CA PHE A 247 2.78 8.00 -0.01
C PHE A 247 3.59 8.02 1.28
N LYS A 248 4.93 7.87 1.18
CA LYS A 248 5.82 7.92 2.34
C LYS A 248 5.68 9.20 3.16
N SER A 249 5.57 10.34 2.49
CA SER A 249 5.26 11.61 3.14
C SER A 249 4.57 12.56 2.19
N ALA A 250 3.59 13.29 2.70
CA ALA A 250 2.97 14.42 2.01
C ALA A 250 2.83 15.59 3.00
N LYS A 251 3.13 16.80 2.53
CA LYS A 251 3.03 18.00 3.34
C LYS A 251 2.56 19.17 2.50
N ILE A 252 1.56 19.90 3.00
CA ILE A 252 1.14 21.18 2.43
C ILE A 252 1.55 22.29 3.39
N SER A 253 2.27 23.29 2.90
CA SER A 253 2.67 24.48 3.65
C SER A 253 2.08 25.72 2.98
N THR A 254 1.54 26.65 3.76
CA THR A 254 1.03 27.94 3.26
C THR A 254 2.06 29.03 3.52
N PHE A 255 2.17 29.99 2.60
CA PHE A 255 3.04 31.14 2.77
C PHE A 255 2.25 32.35 3.25
N ASP A 256 2.71 32.98 4.33
CA ASP A 256 2.16 34.24 4.80
C ASP A 256 2.56 35.40 3.87
N LYS A 257 1.76 36.47 3.88
CA LYS A 257 1.99 37.66 3.04
C LYS A 257 3.35 38.29 3.31
N ASP A 258 3.81 38.22 4.55
CA ASP A 258 5.03 38.87 5.02
C ASP A 258 6.29 37.98 4.90
N ASP A 259 6.13 36.72 4.49
CA ASP A 259 7.20 35.70 4.47
C ASP A 259 7.92 35.58 3.11
N GLN A 260 7.64 36.49 2.17
CA GLN A 260 8.19 36.44 0.81
C GLN A 260 9.72 36.60 0.79
N THR A 261 10.28 37.41 1.69
CA THR A 261 11.73 37.64 1.80
C THR A 261 12.48 36.39 2.27
N LYS A 262 11.85 35.57 3.13
CA LYS A 262 12.44 34.30 3.60
C LYS A 262 12.45 33.21 2.53
N ASN A 263 11.64 33.38 1.48
CA ASN A 263 11.48 32.43 0.38
C ASN A 263 12.06 32.94 -0.95
N ALA A 264 13.02 33.88 -0.88
CA ALA A 264 13.65 34.49 -2.06
C ALA A 264 14.24 33.46 -3.03
N ALA A 265 14.81 32.36 -2.53
CA ALA A 265 15.34 31.28 -3.36
C ALA A 265 14.24 30.64 -4.24
N ILE A 266 13.09 30.32 -3.66
CA ILE A 266 11.94 29.78 -4.39
C ILE A 266 11.45 30.80 -5.43
N ILE A 267 11.30 32.06 -5.03
CA ILE A 267 10.85 33.13 -5.93
C ILE A 267 11.80 33.30 -7.12
N SER A 268 13.11 33.21 -6.88
CA SER A 268 14.14 33.34 -7.93
C SER A 268 14.13 32.19 -8.94
N SER A 269 13.64 31.01 -8.54
CA SER A 269 13.51 29.84 -9.42
C SER A 269 12.31 29.91 -10.38
N ILE A 270 11.38 30.85 -10.15
CA ILE A 270 10.18 30.99 -10.97
C ILE A 270 10.49 31.86 -12.19
N LYS A 271 10.24 31.29 -13.37
CA LYS A 271 10.40 32.03 -14.64
C LYS A 271 9.33 33.11 -14.76
N LYS A 272 9.75 34.38 -14.81
CA LYS A 272 8.87 35.55 -14.88
C LYS A 272 9.53 36.70 -15.66
N ASN A 273 8.74 37.67 -16.13
CA ASN A 273 9.32 38.88 -16.73
C ASN A 273 9.92 39.78 -15.64
N ALA A 274 10.83 40.68 -16.02
CA ALA A 274 11.52 41.57 -15.09
C ALA A 274 10.57 42.45 -14.26
N THR A 275 9.42 42.83 -14.83
CA THR A 275 8.39 43.65 -14.19
C THR A 275 7.37 42.85 -13.39
N ASP A 276 7.39 41.51 -13.48
CA ASP A 276 6.38 40.68 -12.85
C ASP A 276 6.72 40.41 -11.38
N SER A 277 5.70 40.50 -10.54
CA SER A 277 5.79 40.16 -9.12
C SER A 277 5.23 38.77 -8.88
N VAL A 278 5.84 38.05 -7.94
CA VAL A 278 5.39 36.71 -7.54
C VAL A 278 4.96 36.77 -6.09
N TYR A 279 3.80 36.20 -5.82
CA TYR A 279 3.28 36.04 -4.48
C TYR A 279 3.03 34.55 -4.22
N LEU A 280 3.87 33.92 -3.40
CA LEU A 280 3.71 32.51 -3.05
C LEU A 280 2.44 32.30 -2.22
N LYS A 281 1.66 31.26 -2.53
CA LYS A 281 0.44 30.87 -1.78
C LYS A 281 0.66 29.60 -0.97
N ALA A 282 1.15 28.55 -1.62
CA ALA A 282 1.42 27.29 -0.94
C ALA A 282 2.47 26.44 -1.65
N LYS A 283 2.98 25.46 -0.91
CA LYS A 283 3.90 24.43 -1.37
C LYS A 283 3.37 23.07 -0.96
N PHE A 284 3.33 22.14 -1.91
CA PHE A 284 3.10 20.72 -1.67
C PHE A 284 4.44 19.99 -1.81
N ASP A 285 4.91 19.36 -0.74
CA ASP A 285 6.02 18.42 -0.76
C ASP A 285 5.52 16.97 -0.66
N LEU A 286 6.02 16.09 -1.51
CA LEU A 286 5.59 14.70 -1.61
C LEU A 286 6.80 13.78 -1.86
N ASP A 287 6.93 12.71 -1.09
CA ASP A 287 7.92 11.66 -1.37
C ASP A 287 7.26 10.49 -2.11
N TYR A 288 7.88 10.06 -3.22
CA TYR A 288 7.43 8.94 -4.03
C TYR A 288 8.60 8.32 -4.80
N ASN A 289 8.72 6.99 -4.78
CA ASN A 289 9.79 6.26 -5.49
C ASN A 289 11.20 6.79 -5.22
N GLY A 290 11.49 7.10 -3.96
CA GLY A 290 12.80 7.60 -3.53
C GLY A 290 13.13 9.02 -3.99
N ARG A 291 12.15 9.77 -4.51
CA ARG A 291 12.29 11.15 -4.95
C ARG A 291 11.33 12.05 -4.18
N THR A 292 11.75 13.29 -3.96
CA THR A 292 10.91 14.35 -3.38
C THR A 292 10.43 15.27 -4.48
N TYR A 293 9.12 15.38 -4.62
CA TYR A 293 8.43 16.29 -5.53
C TYR A 293 7.97 17.51 -4.74
N SER A 294 8.37 18.71 -5.19
CA SER A 294 7.95 19.98 -4.59
C SER A 294 7.20 20.82 -5.61
N VAL A 295 5.91 21.03 -5.37
CA VAL A 295 5.02 21.80 -6.24
C VAL A 295 4.62 23.07 -5.53
N ILE A 296 4.77 24.22 -6.19
CA ILE A 296 4.39 25.51 -5.64
C ILE A 296 3.17 26.06 -6.36
N LYS A 297 2.29 26.69 -5.59
CA LYS A 297 1.16 27.49 -6.07
C LYS A 297 1.42 28.95 -5.74
N TYR A 298 1.31 29.85 -6.71
CA TYR A 298 1.62 31.27 -6.57
C TYR A 298 0.76 32.14 -7.48
N ASN A 299 0.57 33.40 -7.09
CA ASN A 299 0.01 34.41 -7.98
C ASN A 299 1.14 35.11 -8.73
N LEU A 300 1.08 35.12 -10.06
CA LEU A 300 1.90 35.97 -10.92
C LEU A 300 1.14 37.27 -11.18
N ILE A 301 1.71 38.39 -10.76
CA ILE A 301 1.14 39.73 -10.95
C ILE A 301 1.95 40.41 -12.04
N ASN A 302 1.32 40.66 -13.18
CA ASN A 302 1.99 41.33 -14.30
C ASN A 302 2.13 42.84 -14.06
N SER A 303 2.78 43.53 -15.01
CA SER A 303 2.95 45.00 -14.97
C SER A 303 1.64 45.80 -14.92
N THR A 304 0.50 45.22 -15.31
CA THR A 304 -0.82 45.88 -15.24
C THR A 304 -1.55 45.59 -13.92
N GLY A 305 -0.90 44.91 -12.96
CA GLY A 305 -1.50 44.49 -11.69
C GLY A 305 -2.46 43.30 -11.79
N LYS A 306 -2.59 42.67 -12.96
CA LYS A 306 -3.45 41.50 -13.15
C LYS A 306 -2.78 40.28 -12.51
N SER A 307 -3.45 39.70 -11.52
CA SER A 307 -3.03 38.48 -10.85
C SER A 307 -3.53 37.25 -11.59
N THR A 308 -2.64 36.30 -11.85
CA THR A 308 -2.97 34.97 -12.41
C THR A 308 -2.43 33.88 -11.49
N LEU A 309 -3.29 32.94 -11.08
CA LEU A 309 -2.84 31.78 -10.31
C LEU A 309 -2.02 30.85 -11.22
N LYS A 310 -0.88 30.40 -10.72
CA LYS A 310 0.04 29.49 -11.39
C LYS A 310 0.49 28.40 -10.43
N THR A 311 0.80 27.25 -11.02
CA THR A 311 1.41 26.10 -10.34
C THR A 311 2.68 25.73 -11.06
N GLN A 312 3.74 25.38 -10.34
CA GLN A 312 5.03 24.99 -10.91
C GLN A 312 5.67 23.89 -10.07
N LEU A 313 6.23 22.88 -10.72
CA LEU A 313 7.16 21.93 -10.11
C LEU A 313 8.53 22.61 -9.96
N LEU A 314 9.11 22.60 -8.75
CA LEU A 314 10.37 23.30 -8.47
C LEU A 314 11.56 22.65 -9.18
N ASP A 315 11.59 21.32 -9.26
CA ASP A 315 12.60 20.59 -10.00
C ASP A 315 12.01 20.09 -11.32
N SER A 316 12.27 20.84 -12.41
CA SER A 316 11.81 20.50 -13.75
C SER A 316 12.51 19.28 -14.36
N THR A 317 13.56 18.75 -13.73
CA THR A 317 14.24 17.53 -14.19
C THR A 317 13.53 16.27 -13.72
N LEU A 318 12.62 16.39 -12.75
CA LEU A 318 11.85 15.26 -12.26
C LEU A 318 10.82 14.80 -13.29
N ASP A 319 10.86 13.51 -13.57
CA ASP A 319 9.86 12.85 -14.38
C ASP A 319 8.51 12.77 -13.62
N VAL A 320 7.48 13.36 -14.22
CA VAL A 320 6.08 13.34 -13.77
C VAL A 320 5.21 12.38 -14.57
N SER A 321 5.81 11.46 -15.32
CA SER A 321 5.11 10.41 -16.09
C SER A 321 4.31 9.45 -15.22
N SER A 322 4.64 9.33 -13.92
CA SER A 322 3.85 8.58 -12.95
C SER A 322 2.44 9.18 -12.85
N GLN A 323 1.44 8.35 -13.11
CA GLN A 323 0.04 8.71 -12.97
C GLN A 323 -0.25 9.31 -11.60
N GLN A 324 0.26 8.71 -10.53
CA GLN A 324 0.03 9.14 -9.14
C GLN A 324 0.53 10.57 -8.91
N ILE A 325 1.71 10.89 -9.41
CA ILE A 325 2.29 12.25 -9.31
C ILE A 325 1.47 13.23 -10.14
N SER A 326 1.08 12.85 -11.35
CA SER A 326 0.27 13.70 -12.22
C SER A 326 -1.11 14.02 -11.61
N GLU A 327 -1.75 13.05 -10.94
CA GLU A 327 -3.02 13.22 -10.24
C GLU A 327 -2.89 14.20 -9.06
N VAL A 328 -1.85 14.05 -8.23
CA VAL A 328 -1.57 14.99 -7.12
C VAL A 328 -1.36 16.41 -7.63
N ILE A 329 -0.51 16.58 -8.65
CA ILE A 329 -0.20 17.89 -9.22
C ILE A 329 -1.47 18.52 -9.80
N PHE A 330 -2.26 17.75 -10.56
CA PHE A 330 -3.51 18.21 -11.14
C PHE A 330 -4.50 18.70 -10.07
N LEU A 331 -4.71 17.90 -9.02
CA LEU A 331 -5.62 18.25 -7.93
C LEU A 331 -5.11 19.47 -7.17
N PHE A 332 -3.81 19.54 -6.89
CA PHE A 332 -3.20 20.70 -6.25
C PHE A 332 -3.33 21.96 -7.11
N GLU A 333 -3.23 21.86 -8.44
CA GLU A 333 -3.39 23.00 -9.34
C GLU A 333 -4.85 23.49 -9.39
N ASN A 334 -5.81 22.57 -9.50
CA ASN A 334 -7.21 22.90 -9.83
C ASN A 334 -8.13 23.11 -8.62
N LEU A 335 -7.71 22.67 -7.44
CA LEU A 335 -8.51 22.76 -6.23
C LEU A 335 -7.84 23.65 -5.18
N ASN A 336 -8.67 24.36 -4.42
CA ASN A 336 -8.22 25.12 -3.27
C ASN A 336 -7.74 24.20 -2.15
N LEU A 337 -6.84 24.72 -1.32
CA LEU A 337 -6.14 23.93 -0.30
C LEU A 337 -7.07 23.37 0.77
N GLN A 338 -8.23 24.00 0.96
CA GLN A 338 -9.22 23.60 1.95
C GLN A 338 -9.72 22.18 1.69
N ILE A 339 -9.71 21.68 0.45
CA ILE A 339 -10.13 20.30 0.18
C ILE A 339 -9.23 19.29 0.88
N PHE A 340 -7.91 19.55 0.95
CA PHE A 340 -6.98 18.64 1.59
C PHE A 340 -7.17 18.67 3.10
N SER A 341 -7.42 19.84 3.71
CA SER A 341 -7.73 19.90 5.14
C SER A 341 -9.10 19.31 5.48
N ASP A 342 -10.12 19.54 4.63
CA ASP A 342 -11.48 19.05 4.82
C ASP A 342 -11.58 17.55 4.58
N LEU A 343 -10.77 16.98 3.68
CA LEU A 343 -10.83 15.54 3.38
C LEU A 343 -9.70 14.72 4.02
N SER A 344 -8.67 15.34 4.58
CA SER A 344 -7.65 14.64 5.37
C SER A 344 -7.91 14.50 6.88
N PRO A 345 -9.07 14.87 7.50
CA PRO A 345 -9.27 14.60 8.91
C PRO A 345 -9.11 13.11 9.23
N ALA A 346 -8.43 12.86 10.35
CA ALA A 346 -8.13 11.56 10.89
C ALA A 346 -9.41 10.73 11.14
N MET A 347 -9.22 9.44 11.43
CA MET A 347 -10.17 8.34 11.71
C MET A 347 -11.42 8.66 12.58
N ASN A 348 -11.55 9.90 13.09
CA ASN A 348 -12.64 10.45 13.91
C ASN A 348 -13.41 11.59 13.22
N ALA A 349 -13.56 11.58 11.89
CA ALA A 349 -14.46 12.54 11.22
C ALA A 349 -15.88 12.47 11.85
N PRO A 350 -16.55 13.61 12.11
CA PRO A 350 -17.93 13.62 12.58
C PRO A 350 -18.84 12.81 11.66
N GLU A 351 -19.88 12.17 12.21
CA GLU A 351 -20.79 11.33 11.41
C GLU A 351 -21.43 12.11 10.26
N SER A 352 -21.73 13.39 10.46
CA SER A 352 -22.23 14.29 9.41
C SER A 352 -21.27 14.43 8.23
N GLN A 353 -19.96 14.40 8.48
CA GLN A 353 -18.93 14.44 7.45
C GLN A 353 -18.76 13.08 6.76
N LYS A 354 -18.94 11.97 7.48
CA LYS A 354 -18.89 10.61 6.89
C LYS A 354 -20.03 10.36 5.89
N GLN A 355 -21.15 11.06 6.04
CA GLN A 355 -22.28 11.01 5.12
C GLN A 355 -22.08 11.86 3.86
N ASP A 356 -21.07 12.74 3.85
CA ASP A 356 -20.75 13.54 2.67
C ASP A 356 -20.27 12.65 1.51
N ILE A 357 -20.82 12.89 0.32
CA ILE A 357 -20.55 12.11 -0.88
C ILE A 357 -19.08 12.22 -1.29
N LEU A 358 -18.47 13.39 -1.14
CA LEU A 358 -17.06 13.62 -1.45
C LEU A 358 -16.19 12.84 -0.47
N TYR A 359 -16.51 12.89 0.83
CA TYR A 359 -15.79 12.12 1.85
C TYR A 359 -15.84 10.63 1.55
N LYS A 360 -17.05 10.04 1.45
CA LYS A 360 -17.27 8.60 1.28
C LYS A 360 -16.60 8.03 0.04
N ASN A 361 -16.65 8.73 -1.09
CA ASN A 361 -16.14 8.21 -2.36
C ASN A 361 -14.62 8.41 -2.54
N THR A 362 -13.97 9.13 -1.62
CA THR A 362 -12.53 9.45 -1.72
C THR A 362 -11.68 8.76 -0.65
N ARG A 363 -12.28 7.90 0.18
CA ARG A 363 -11.54 7.12 1.20
C ARG A 363 -10.77 5.96 0.58
N GLY A 364 -9.54 5.74 1.02
CA GLY A 364 -8.79 4.52 0.73
C GLY A 364 -8.90 3.47 1.86
N ASN A 365 -7.87 2.64 2.02
CA ASN A 365 -7.89 1.47 2.90
C ASN A 365 -7.70 1.83 4.38
N LEU A 366 -7.03 2.94 4.67
CA LEU A 366 -6.84 3.46 6.03
C LEU A 366 -7.93 4.46 6.47
N ASP A 367 -9.01 4.58 5.69
CA ASP A 367 -10.03 5.64 5.83
C ASP A 367 -9.46 7.07 5.70
N VAL A 368 -8.27 7.19 5.08
CA VAL A 368 -7.64 8.46 4.74
C VAL A 368 -7.95 8.84 3.29
N LEU A 369 -7.58 10.07 2.91
CA LEU A 369 -7.79 10.56 1.55
C LEU A 369 -6.96 9.74 0.55
N ASN A 370 -7.65 9.13 -0.42
CA ASN A 370 -7.05 8.51 -1.58
C ASN A 370 -7.09 9.48 -2.77
N ILE A 371 -5.91 9.89 -3.22
CA ILE A 371 -5.74 10.90 -4.26
C ILE A 371 -6.30 10.44 -5.61
N SER A 372 -6.06 9.19 -6.00
CA SER A 372 -6.55 8.65 -7.26
C SER A 372 -8.08 8.60 -7.29
N LYS A 373 -8.72 8.24 -6.18
CA LYS A 373 -10.19 8.30 -6.05
C LYS A 373 -10.72 9.72 -6.09
N LEU A 374 -10.04 10.67 -5.45
CA LEU A 374 -10.38 12.10 -5.51
C LEU A 374 -10.31 12.63 -6.95
N PHE A 375 -9.24 12.28 -7.66
CA PHE A 375 -9.05 12.62 -9.07
C PHE A 375 -10.15 12.03 -9.94
N ASP A 376 -10.42 10.74 -9.83
CA ASP A 376 -11.48 10.06 -10.60
C ASP A 376 -12.86 10.68 -10.35
N LEU A 377 -13.17 11.02 -9.09
CA LEU A 377 -14.44 11.64 -8.73
C LEU A 377 -14.54 13.06 -9.31
N TYR A 378 -13.44 13.82 -9.29
CA TYR A 378 -13.37 15.14 -9.93
C TYR A 378 -13.65 15.05 -11.43
N GLN A 379 -13.01 14.10 -12.12
CA GLN A 379 -13.22 13.91 -13.56
C GLN A 379 -14.67 13.52 -13.89
N LYS A 380 -15.30 12.69 -13.04
CA LYS A 380 -16.67 12.20 -13.27
C LYS A 380 -17.75 13.20 -12.87
N ASN A 381 -17.52 14.00 -11.82
CA ASN A 381 -18.54 14.86 -11.24
C ASN A 381 -17.95 16.15 -10.64
N LYS A 382 -17.37 16.98 -11.51
CA LYS A 382 -16.82 18.30 -11.16
C LYS A 382 -17.77 19.20 -10.34
N PRO A 383 -19.11 19.21 -10.57
CA PRO A 383 -20.03 19.98 -9.73
C PRO A 383 -19.96 19.70 -8.22
N LEU A 384 -19.61 18.48 -7.80
CA LEU A 384 -19.41 18.15 -6.38
C LEU A 384 -18.29 18.97 -5.73
N PHE A 385 -17.39 19.53 -6.54
CA PHE A 385 -16.21 20.25 -6.09
C PHE A 385 -16.41 21.77 -6.11
N ALA A 386 -17.62 22.28 -6.38
CA ALA A 386 -17.86 23.72 -6.56
C ALA A 386 -17.29 24.60 -5.41
N LYS A 387 -17.39 24.16 -4.15
CA LYS A 387 -16.79 24.84 -2.97
C LYS A 387 -15.26 24.86 -3.00
N TYR A 388 -14.65 23.88 -3.68
CA TYR A 388 -13.22 23.63 -3.72
C TYR A 388 -12.55 24.08 -5.01
N LEU A 389 -13.29 24.58 -6.01
CA LEU A 389 -12.69 25.12 -7.22
C LEU A 389 -11.92 26.42 -6.89
N GLU A 390 -10.76 26.59 -7.51
CA GLU A 390 -10.06 27.88 -7.51
C GLU A 390 -10.86 28.86 -8.39
N ASN A 391 -11.25 30.00 -7.81
CA ASN A 391 -11.95 31.10 -8.51
C ASN A 391 -10.98 32.04 -9.22
#